data_AF-A0A5J9VW36-F1
#
_entry.id   AF-A0A5J9VW36-F1
#
_cell.length_a   1.000
_cell.length_b   1.000
_cell.length_c   1.000
_cell.angle_alpha   90.00
_cell.angle_beta   90.00
_cell.angle_gamma   90.00
#
_symmetry.space_group_name_H-M   'P 1'
#
loop_
_entity.id
_entity.type
_entity.pdbx_description
1 polymer ?
#
loop_
_entity_poly.entity_id
_entity_poly.type
_entity_poly.pdbx_seq_one_letter_code
_entity_poly.pdbx_strand_id
1 'polypeptide(L)'
;MSAYDDSEDEEDYAEESGAVELPCLEGATSVNINLGGFLGLALPLAGVFARLTDLHLSCLRFHGPCRLDDAVSLARSPCLQKHTVCDVRGLFSFSVESESLLQVDLRNVVRLQHLSIDAPALKELKLAQCFVRNNQPIANISAPELVKLYWRDV
;
A
#
# COMPACT_ATOMS: atom_id res chain seq x y z
N MET A 1 -3.11 42.11 23.60
CA MET A 1 -2.75 41.68 22.23
C MET A 1 -1.86 40.47 22.39
N SER A 2 -2.47 39.30 22.63
CA SER A 2 -1.75 38.02 22.77
C SER A 2 -1.80 37.31 21.42
N ALA A 3 -0.66 36.80 21.01
CA ALA A 3 -0.48 36.07 19.76
C ALA A 3 -1.39 34.84 19.72
N TYR A 4 -1.96 34.60 18.55
CA TYR A 4 -2.68 33.40 18.19
C TYR A 4 -1.69 32.23 18.22
N ASP A 5 -1.88 31.34 19.19
CA ASP A 5 -1.24 30.02 19.25
C ASP A 5 -2.14 29.11 18.42
N ASP A 6 -1.80 28.98 17.14
CA ASP A 6 -2.47 28.11 16.16
C ASP A 6 -1.79 26.74 16.24
N SER A 7 -1.94 26.08 17.39
CA SER A 7 -1.68 24.65 17.49
C SER A 7 -2.85 23.95 16.81
N GLU A 8 -2.69 23.67 15.52
CA GLU A 8 -3.46 22.63 14.84
C GLU A 8 -3.11 21.30 15.51
N ASP A 9 -3.75 21.05 16.66
CA ASP A 9 -3.93 19.73 17.20
C ASP A 9 -4.71 18.96 16.12
N GLU A 10 -3.98 18.23 15.26
CA GLU A 10 -4.55 17.06 14.59
C GLU A 10 -4.96 16.10 15.72
N GLU A 11 -6.13 16.38 16.29
CA GLU A 11 -6.85 15.48 17.15
C GLU A 11 -6.99 14.18 16.36
N ASP A 12 -6.11 13.24 16.70
CA ASP A 12 -6.16 11.84 16.28
C ASP A 12 -7.39 11.27 16.97
N TYR A 13 -8.57 11.67 16.48
CA TYR A 13 -9.78 10.91 16.69
C TYR A 13 -9.46 9.54 16.12
N ALA A 14 -9.12 8.64 17.03
CA ALA A 14 -9.41 7.23 16.90
C ALA A 14 -10.94 7.09 16.77
N GLU A 15 -11.49 7.62 15.67
CA GLU A 15 -12.70 7.08 15.11
C GLU A 15 -12.37 5.62 14.91
N GLU A 16 -13.12 4.80 15.62
CA GLU A 16 -13.21 3.36 15.49
C GLU A 16 -13.69 3.09 14.08
N SER A 17 -12.78 3.28 13.12
CA SER A 17 -13.13 3.25 11.73
C SER A 17 -13.23 1.80 11.36
N GLY A 18 -14.45 1.39 11.04
CA GLY A 18 -14.75 0.01 10.70
C GLY A 18 -13.76 -0.51 9.66
N ALA A 19 -13.24 -1.72 9.90
CA ALA A 19 -12.50 -2.43 8.88
C ALA A 19 -13.48 -3.15 7.95
N VAL A 20 -13.33 -2.96 6.65
CA VAL A 20 -14.04 -3.76 5.65
C VAL A 20 -13.25 -5.05 5.44
N GLU A 21 -13.85 -6.19 5.77
CA GLU A 21 -13.30 -7.49 5.42
C GLU A 21 -13.56 -7.79 3.94
N LEU A 22 -12.50 -8.12 3.19
CA LEU A 22 -12.67 -8.58 1.82
C LEU A 22 -13.12 -10.05 1.78
N PRO A 23 -14.11 -10.39 0.95
CA PRO A 23 -14.42 -11.79 0.68
C PRO A 23 -13.29 -12.45 -0.13
N CYS A 24 -13.28 -13.79 -0.16
CA CYS A 24 -12.42 -14.54 -1.08
C CYS A 24 -12.90 -14.32 -2.53
N LEU A 25 -12.08 -13.67 -3.36
CA LEU A 25 -12.42 -13.33 -4.73
C LEU A 25 -11.76 -14.30 -5.73
N GLU A 26 -12.02 -15.60 -5.59
CA GLU A 26 -11.35 -16.66 -6.36
C GLU A 26 -11.49 -16.50 -7.88
N GLY A 27 -12.65 -16.02 -8.33
CA GLY A 27 -12.93 -15.79 -9.75
C GLY A 27 -12.43 -14.45 -10.29
N ALA A 28 -12.06 -13.51 -9.42
CA ALA A 28 -11.72 -12.15 -9.83
C ALA A 28 -10.30 -12.05 -10.37
N THR A 29 -10.16 -11.37 -11.51
CA THR A 29 -8.86 -11.06 -12.12
C THR A 29 -8.41 -9.63 -11.84
N SER A 30 -9.35 -8.74 -11.48
CA SER A 30 -9.08 -7.36 -11.09
C SER A 30 -9.95 -7.00 -9.90
N VAL A 31 -9.34 -6.34 -8.91
CA VAL A 31 -10.01 -5.88 -7.69
C VAL A 31 -9.64 -4.43 -7.48
N ASN A 32 -10.66 -3.57 -7.41
CA ASN A 32 -10.51 -2.14 -7.13
C ASN A 32 -11.31 -1.80 -5.88
N ILE A 33 -10.63 -1.26 -4.88
CA ILE A 33 -11.21 -0.93 -3.58
C ILE A 33 -10.91 0.53 -3.28
N ASN A 34 -11.96 1.28 -3.01
CA ASN A 34 -11.90 2.64 -2.51
C ASN A 34 -12.74 2.74 -1.23
N LEU A 35 -12.12 3.11 -0.10
CA LEU A 35 -12.85 3.22 1.17
C LEU A 35 -12.88 4.64 1.76
N GLY A 36 -12.81 5.67 0.90
CA GLY A 36 -13.07 7.06 1.30
C GLY A 36 -12.05 7.70 2.25
N GLY A 37 -10.97 7.01 2.61
CA GLY A 37 -9.85 7.51 3.42
C GLY A 37 -10.09 7.44 4.93
N PHE A 38 -11.25 6.94 5.35
CA PHE A 38 -11.58 6.71 6.75
C PHE A 38 -11.55 5.23 7.08
N LEU A 39 -12.14 4.33 6.28
CA LEU A 39 -12.25 2.91 6.65
C LEU A 39 -10.93 2.15 6.50
N GLY A 40 -10.76 1.19 7.40
CA GLY A 40 -9.72 0.18 7.30
C GLY A 40 -10.07 -0.90 6.29
N LEU A 41 -9.02 -1.56 5.78
CA LEU A 41 -9.16 -2.75 4.98
C LEU A 41 -8.59 -3.94 5.76
N ALA A 42 -9.45 -4.91 6.08
CA ALA A 42 -9.04 -6.21 6.58
C ALA A 42 -9.08 -7.21 5.42
N LEU A 43 -7.99 -7.94 5.23
CA LEU A 43 -7.94 -8.99 4.20
C LEU A 43 -8.31 -10.33 4.81
N PRO A 44 -8.92 -11.23 4.03
CA PRO A 44 -9.36 -12.52 4.56
C PRO A 44 -8.15 -13.33 5.01
N LEU A 45 -8.20 -13.87 6.23
CA LEU A 45 -7.14 -14.72 6.81
C LEU A 45 -6.87 -16.00 6.01
N ALA A 46 -7.82 -16.43 5.17
CA ALA A 46 -7.73 -17.63 4.33
C ALA A 46 -8.31 -17.36 2.93
N GLY A 47 -7.84 -18.09 1.91
CA GLY A 47 -8.29 -17.98 0.50
C GLY A 47 -7.17 -17.61 -0.48
N VAL A 48 -7.24 -18.08 -1.72
CA VAL A 48 -6.23 -17.79 -2.75
C VAL A 48 -6.87 -16.89 -3.80
N PHE A 49 -6.25 -15.73 -4.07
CA PHE A 49 -6.62 -14.88 -5.20
C PHE A 49 -5.94 -15.42 -6.47
N ALA A 50 -6.23 -16.69 -6.79
CA ALA A 50 -5.44 -17.49 -7.74
C ALA A 50 -5.37 -16.87 -9.14
N ARG A 51 -6.39 -16.10 -9.51
CA ARG A 51 -6.53 -15.48 -10.83
C ARG A 51 -6.32 -13.96 -10.80
N LEU A 52 -6.06 -13.38 -9.64
CA LEU A 52 -5.94 -11.93 -9.50
C LEU A 52 -4.67 -11.47 -10.18
N THR A 53 -4.83 -10.57 -11.15
CA THR A 53 -3.77 -9.98 -11.96
C THR A 53 -3.56 -8.51 -11.66
N ASP A 54 -4.60 -7.80 -11.22
CA ASP A 54 -4.56 -6.37 -10.92
C ASP A 54 -5.26 -6.08 -9.58
N LEU A 55 -4.51 -5.51 -8.64
CA LEU A 55 -5.01 -5.05 -7.34
C LEU A 55 -4.83 -3.54 -7.24
N HIS A 56 -5.93 -2.83 -7.04
CA HIS A 56 -5.96 -1.39 -6.85
C HIS A 56 -6.60 -1.05 -5.51
N LEU A 57 -5.80 -0.45 -4.63
CA LEU A 57 -6.18 0.00 -3.30
C LEU A 57 -6.11 1.52 -3.27
N SER A 58 -7.22 2.20 -2.95
CA SER A 58 -7.27 3.67 -2.91
C SER A 58 -8.05 4.18 -1.72
N CYS A 59 -7.68 5.36 -1.20
CA CYS A 59 -8.40 6.03 -0.12
C CYS A 59 -8.65 5.10 1.07
N LEU A 60 -7.57 4.55 1.67
CA LEU A 60 -7.65 3.61 2.80
C LEU A 60 -6.92 4.17 4.02
N ARG A 61 -7.33 3.71 5.22
CA ARG A 61 -6.59 3.94 6.47
C ARG A 61 -6.14 2.61 7.06
N PHE A 62 -4.83 2.38 7.17
CA PHE A 62 -4.31 1.23 7.91
C PHE A 62 -4.26 1.55 9.41
N HIS A 63 -4.76 0.63 10.26
CA HIS A 63 -4.81 0.80 11.71
C HIS A 63 -3.80 -0.11 12.41
N GLY A 64 -3.01 0.42 13.35
CA GLY A 64 -1.98 -0.33 14.09
C GLY A 64 -0.74 -0.64 13.24
N PRO A 65 0.19 -1.51 13.72
CA PRO A 65 1.29 -2.02 12.90
C PRO A 65 0.75 -3.03 11.88
N CYS A 66 -0.24 -2.62 11.07
CA CYS A 66 -0.69 -3.37 9.92
C CYS A 66 0.44 -3.35 8.90
N ARG A 67 1.20 -4.44 8.93
CA ARG A 67 2.12 -4.74 7.85
C ARG A 67 1.26 -5.32 6.73
N LEU A 68 1.35 -4.77 5.53
CA LEU A 68 0.62 -5.29 4.36
C LEU A 68 1.07 -6.73 4.00
N ASP A 69 2.16 -7.22 4.61
CA ASP A 69 2.78 -8.52 4.37
C ASP A 69 2.01 -9.71 4.98
N ASP A 70 1.32 -9.54 6.11
CA ASP A 70 0.50 -10.60 6.71
C ASP A 70 -0.81 -10.80 5.93
N ALA A 71 -1.30 -9.73 5.33
CA ALA A 71 -2.62 -9.64 4.71
C ALA A 71 -2.54 -9.86 3.18
N VAL A 72 -1.49 -9.30 2.53
CA VAL A 72 -1.10 -9.51 1.13
C VAL A 72 0.33 -10.08 1.08
N SER A 73 0.58 -11.20 1.75
CA SER A 73 1.62 -12.08 1.22
C SER A 73 1.18 -12.45 -0.19
N LEU A 74 1.76 -11.78 -1.18
CA LEU A 74 1.61 -12.02 -2.61
C LEU A 74 1.78 -13.50 -3.01
N ALA A 75 2.34 -14.31 -2.09
CA ALA A 75 2.22 -15.76 -2.05
C ALA A 75 0.79 -16.29 -2.31
N ARG A 76 -0.25 -15.53 -1.98
CA ARG A 76 -1.67 -15.89 -2.16
C ARG A 76 -2.27 -15.42 -3.50
N SER A 77 -1.50 -14.72 -4.33
CA SER A 77 -1.90 -14.20 -5.65
C SER A 77 -0.78 -14.47 -6.67
N PRO A 78 -0.57 -15.73 -7.07
CA PRO A 78 0.57 -16.13 -7.91
C PRO A 78 0.55 -15.48 -9.30
N CYS A 79 -0.60 -14.94 -9.73
CA CYS A 79 -0.75 -14.28 -11.01
C CYS A 79 -0.77 -12.75 -10.93
N LEU A 80 -0.49 -12.14 -9.77
CA LEU A 80 -0.59 -10.68 -9.65
C LEU A 80 0.49 -10.00 -10.49
N GLN A 81 0.07 -9.27 -11.51
CA GLN A 81 0.94 -8.55 -12.43
C GLN A 81 1.04 -7.06 -12.09
N LYS A 82 0.00 -6.49 -11.49
CA LYS A 82 -0.06 -5.06 -11.17
C LYS A 82 -0.62 -4.81 -9.78
N HIS A 83 0.12 -4.02 -9.01
CA HIS A 83 -0.29 -3.57 -7.69
C HIS A 83 -0.24 -2.05 -7.61
N THR A 84 -1.37 -1.43 -7.29
CA THR A 84 -1.50 0.01 -7.17
C THR A 84 -2.06 0.38 -5.79
N VAL A 85 -1.39 1.31 -5.10
CA VAL A 85 -1.82 1.86 -3.82
C VAL A 85 -1.81 3.39 -3.91
N CYS A 86 -2.95 4.02 -3.67
CA CYS A 86 -3.13 5.47 -3.80
C CYS A 86 -3.80 6.07 -2.55
N ASP A 87 -3.38 7.25 -2.12
CA ASP A 87 -4.10 8.05 -1.13
C ASP A 87 -4.35 7.29 0.18
N VAL A 88 -3.27 6.74 0.73
CA VAL A 88 -3.31 5.86 1.90
C VAL A 88 -2.65 6.53 3.11
N ARG A 89 -3.28 6.37 4.28
CA ARG A 89 -2.74 6.79 5.58
C ARG A 89 -2.47 5.59 6.49
N GLY A 90 -1.52 5.72 7.41
CA GLY A 90 -1.20 4.70 8.41
C GLY A 90 -0.39 3.50 7.88
N LEU A 91 0.04 3.53 6.61
CA LEU A 91 0.89 2.49 6.03
C LEU A 91 2.37 2.82 6.22
N PHE A 92 2.98 2.26 7.26
CA PHE A 92 4.39 2.52 7.60
C PHE A 92 5.37 1.54 6.96
N SER A 93 4.91 0.36 6.54
CA SER A 93 5.75 -0.67 5.91
C SER A 93 5.04 -1.29 4.71
N PHE A 94 5.69 -1.28 3.56
CA PHE A 94 5.24 -1.94 2.34
C PHE A 94 6.28 -2.97 1.92
N SER A 95 5.88 -4.25 1.96
CA SER A 95 6.72 -5.36 1.53
C SER A 95 6.01 -6.15 0.43
N VAL A 96 6.76 -6.49 -0.60
CA VAL A 96 6.29 -7.25 -1.76
C VAL A 96 7.30 -8.34 -2.06
N GLU A 97 6.83 -9.58 -2.16
CA GLU A 97 7.57 -10.73 -2.68
C GLU A 97 6.72 -11.39 -3.76
N SER A 98 7.12 -11.31 -5.03
CA SER A 98 6.32 -11.84 -6.13
C SER A 98 7.13 -12.10 -7.41
N GLU A 99 7.03 -13.32 -7.92
CA GLU A 99 7.66 -13.70 -9.19
C GLU A 99 6.90 -13.19 -10.43
N SER A 100 5.61 -12.85 -10.30
CA SER A 100 4.75 -12.49 -11.44
C SER A 100 4.46 -10.98 -11.56
N LEU A 101 4.86 -10.19 -10.55
CA LEU A 101 4.57 -8.77 -10.51
C LEU A 101 5.40 -8.00 -11.55
N LEU A 102 4.71 -7.32 -12.45
CA LEU A 102 5.30 -6.54 -13.54
C LEU A 102 5.27 -5.03 -13.26
N GLN A 103 4.30 -4.55 -12.48
CA GLN A 103 4.14 -3.14 -12.17
C GLN A 103 3.74 -2.88 -10.71
N VAL A 104 4.41 -1.91 -10.09
CA VAL A 104 4.05 -1.32 -8.79
C VAL A 104 3.85 0.18 -8.95
N ASP A 105 2.75 0.69 -8.40
CA ASP A 105 2.42 2.12 -8.41
C ASP A 105 1.95 2.56 -7.03
N LEU A 106 2.83 3.23 -6.27
CA LEU A 106 2.55 3.79 -4.95
C LEU A 106 2.46 5.31 -5.08
N ARG A 107 1.33 5.88 -4.67
CA ARG A 107 1.06 7.33 -4.73
C ARG A 107 0.41 7.81 -3.45
N ASN A 108 0.86 8.94 -2.91
CA ASN A 108 0.26 9.59 -1.74
C ASN A 108 0.15 8.62 -0.54
N VAL A 109 1.20 7.84 -0.29
CA VAL A 109 1.30 6.95 0.87
C VAL A 109 2.05 7.72 1.94
N VAL A 110 1.33 8.39 2.85
CA VAL A 110 1.98 9.37 3.75
C VAL A 110 2.80 8.66 4.83
N ARG A 111 4.05 9.11 5.04
CA ARG A 111 4.97 8.61 6.08
C ARG A 111 5.36 7.13 5.94
N LEU A 112 5.47 6.59 4.72
CA LEU A 112 6.04 5.25 4.52
C LEU A 112 7.46 5.21 5.12
N GLN A 113 7.76 4.23 5.96
CA GLN A 113 9.07 4.09 6.62
C GLN A 113 9.93 3.03 5.96
N HIS A 114 9.33 1.89 5.66
CA HIS A 114 10.02 0.74 5.10
C HIS A 114 9.37 0.34 3.79
N LEU A 115 10.19 0.27 2.74
CA LEU A 115 9.84 -0.27 1.44
C LEU A 115 10.74 -1.48 1.18
N SER A 116 10.17 -2.66 0.99
CA SER A 116 10.89 -3.87 0.58
C SER A 116 10.21 -4.46 -0.65
N ILE A 117 10.93 -4.54 -1.76
CA ILE A 117 10.44 -5.15 -3.00
C ILE A 117 11.40 -6.27 -3.37
N ASP A 118 10.91 -7.49 -3.45
CA ASP A 118 11.56 -8.61 -4.11
C ASP A 118 10.65 -9.12 -5.22
N ALA A 119 10.88 -8.63 -6.43
CA ALA A 119 10.04 -8.88 -7.58
C ALA A 119 10.91 -9.01 -8.84
N PRO A 120 11.42 -10.23 -9.14
CA PRO A 120 12.38 -10.42 -10.21
C PRO A 120 11.84 -10.02 -11.60
N ALA A 121 10.55 -10.21 -11.86
CA ALA A 121 9.91 -9.87 -13.14
C ALA A 121 9.46 -8.39 -13.25
N LEU A 122 9.66 -7.57 -12.21
CA LEU A 122 9.15 -6.20 -12.15
C LEU A 122 9.76 -5.35 -13.26
N LYS A 123 8.91 -4.73 -14.09
CA LYS A 123 9.31 -3.87 -15.21
C LYS A 123 9.13 -2.39 -14.92
N GLU A 124 8.14 -2.03 -14.11
CA GLU A 124 7.77 -0.64 -13.84
C GLU A 124 7.51 -0.39 -12.35
N LEU A 125 8.22 0.56 -11.76
CA LEU A 125 8.05 1.01 -10.38
C LEU A 125 7.79 2.51 -10.36
N LYS A 126 6.65 2.91 -9.79
CA LYS A 126 6.29 4.32 -9.55
C LYS A 126 6.12 4.56 -8.06
N LEU A 127 6.83 5.57 -7.57
CA LEU A 127 6.76 6.08 -6.21
C LEU A 127 6.50 7.60 -6.30
N ALA A 128 5.37 8.05 -5.77
CA ALA A 128 5.03 9.47 -5.72
C ALA A 128 4.52 9.85 -4.33
N GLN A 129 5.18 10.80 -3.67
CA GLN A 129 4.75 11.33 -2.37
C GLN A 129 4.54 10.20 -1.34
N CYS A 130 5.52 9.30 -1.25
CA CYS A 130 5.47 8.10 -0.40
C CYS A 130 6.26 8.29 0.90
N PHE A 131 7.34 9.07 0.91
CA PHE A 131 8.16 9.28 2.10
C PHE A 131 8.11 10.73 2.58
N VAL A 132 7.13 11.50 2.10
CA VAL A 132 6.77 12.82 2.65
C VAL A 132 6.57 12.72 4.17
N ARG A 133 7.19 13.65 4.91
CA ARG A 133 7.22 13.69 6.38
C ARG A 133 7.90 12.47 7.03
N ASN A 134 8.75 11.74 6.30
CA ASN A 134 9.66 10.74 6.86
C ASN A 134 11.13 11.19 6.70
N ASN A 135 11.85 11.30 7.81
CA ASN A 135 13.23 11.77 7.83
C ASN A 135 14.26 10.66 7.54
N GLN A 136 13.88 9.39 7.63
CA GLN A 136 14.77 8.23 7.45
C GLN A 136 14.06 7.05 6.77
N PRO A 137 13.66 7.16 5.50
CA PRO A 137 13.08 6.04 4.76
C PRO A 137 14.12 4.96 4.45
N ILE A 138 13.73 3.70 4.60
CA ILE A 138 14.50 2.54 4.18
C ILE A 138 13.81 1.94 2.96
N ALA A 139 14.53 1.84 1.85
CA ALA A 139 14.04 1.24 0.62
C ALA A 139 15.02 0.16 0.13
N ASN A 140 14.58 -1.10 0.19
CA ASN A 140 15.29 -2.27 -0.32
C ASN A 140 14.55 -2.77 -1.56
N ILE A 141 15.18 -2.71 -2.73
CA ILE A 141 14.54 -3.06 -4.00
C ILE A 141 15.41 -4.06 -4.75
N SER A 142 14.90 -5.29 -4.85
CA SER A 142 15.38 -6.39 -5.68
C SER A 142 14.43 -6.54 -6.86
N ALA A 143 14.80 -5.93 -8.00
CA ALA A 143 14.02 -5.94 -9.24
C ALA A 143 14.99 -5.95 -10.45
N PRO A 144 15.69 -7.07 -10.71
CA PRO A 144 16.71 -7.18 -11.77
C PRO A 144 16.20 -6.84 -13.18
N GLU A 145 14.90 -7.02 -13.45
CA GLU A 145 14.32 -6.75 -14.76
C GLU A 145 13.69 -5.34 -14.90
N LEU A 146 13.89 -4.44 -13.94
CA LEU A 146 13.27 -3.12 -13.91
C LEU A 146 13.72 -2.25 -15.09
N VAL A 147 12.76 -1.80 -15.89
CA VAL A 147 12.99 -0.96 -17.08
C VAL A 147 12.65 0.50 -16.81
N LYS A 148 11.60 0.74 -16.01
CA LYS A 148 11.11 2.08 -15.72
C LYS A 148 11.03 2.32 -14.22
N LEU A 149 11.75 3.34 -13.77
CA LEU A 149 11.66 3.85 -12.41
C LEU A 149 11.17 5.30 -12.45
N TYR A 150 10.09 5.56 -11.75
CA TYR A 150 9.62 6.91 -11.46
C TYR A 150 9.62 7.11 -9.95
N TRP A 151 10.39 8.09 -9.49
CA TRP A 151 10.52 8.41 -8.07
C TRP A 151 10.37 9.92 -7.88
N ARG A 152 9.33 10.34 -7.16
CA ARG A 152 9.09 11.74 -6.80
C ARG A 152 8.62 11.83 -5.36
N ASP A 153 9.35 12.58 -4.53
CA ASP A 153 9.03 12.69 -3.11
C ASP A 153 9.33 14.09 -2.58
N VAL A 154 8.72 15.06 -3.26
CA VAL A 154 8.86 16.51 -3.01
C VAL A 154 7.48 17.15 -2.84
#